data_AF-A0A2W6E116-F1
#
_entry.id   AF-A0A2W6E116-F1
#
_cell.length_a   1.000
_cell.length_b   1.000
_cell.length_c   1.000
_cell.angle_alpha   90.00
_cell.angle_beta   90.00
_cell.angle_gamma   90.00
#
_symmetry.space_group_name_H-M   'P 1'
#
loop_
_entity.id
_entity.type
_entity.pdbx_description
1 polymer ?
#
loop_
_entity_poly.entity_id
_entity_poly.type
_entity_poly.pdbx_seq_one_letter_code
_entity_poly.pdbx_strand_id
1 'polypeptide(L)'
;MELPFTEPEEPRWPASDAHEDHFEPPEPAPLLIPRARTVGGVLMLIVGLLLLALPDLLDLGERVATPLGLLAVTAGIGWLVIGLRSDAAPEGPDDGAQL
;
A
#
# COMPACT_ATOMS: atom_id res chain seq x y z
N MET A 1 -1.17 -70.96 -10.74
CA MET A 1 -0.86 -69.60 -11.23
C MET A 1 -1.10 -68.68 -10.03
N GLU A 2 -0.11 -68.60 -9.15
CA GLU A 2 -0.16 -67.75 -7.96
C GLU A 2 0.93 -66.70 -8.16
N LEU A 3 0.54 -65.44 -8.27
CA LEU A 3 1.50 -64.35 -8.41
C LEU A 3 1.94 -63.96 -6.99
N PRO A 4 3.25 -63.96 -6.69
CA PRO A 4 3.71 -63.47 -5.39
C PRO A 4 3.33 -61.99 -5.28
N PHE A 5 2.45 -61.69 -4.32
CA PHE A 5 2.11 -60.33 -3.95
C PHE A 5 3.35 -59.71 -3.30
N THR A 6 4.09 -58.91 -4.07
CA THR A 6 5.12 -58.04 -3.53
C THR A 6 4.42 -56.95 -2.71
N GLU A 7 4.65 -56.91 -1.40
CA GLU A 7 4.09 -55.85 -0.57
C GLU A 7 4.52 -54.48 -1.12
N PRO A 8 3.61 -53.51 -1.24
CA PRO A 8 3.97 -52.18 -1.71
C PRO A 8 4.95 -51.57 -0.69
N GLU A 9 6.12 -51.17 -1.18
CA GLU A 9 7.11 -50.45 -0.37
C GLU A 9 6.47 -49.14 0.10
N GLU A 10 6.10 -49.06 1.38
CA GLU A 10 5.58 -47.80 1.93
C GLU A 10 6.65 -46.72 1.74
N PRO A 11 6.28 -45.55 1.21
CA PRO A 11 7.24 -44.47 1.01
C PRO A 11 7.81 -44.07 2.36
N ARG A 12 9.07 -44.43 2.59
CA ARG A 12 9.82 -44.04 3.78
C ARG A 12 10.17 -42.57 3.63
N TRP A 13 9.27 -41.69 4.04
CA TRP A 13 9.63 -40.31 4.26
C TRP A 13 10.82 -40.28 5.23
N PRO A 14 11.90 -39.53 4.92
CA PRO A 14 12.92 -39.29 5.90
C PRO A 14 12.21 -38.74 7.14
N ALA A 15 12.48 -39.31 8.31
CA ALA A 15 12.04 -38.70 9.56
C ALA A 15 12.65 -37.29 9.54
N SER A 16 11.83 -36.29 9.24
CA SER A 16 12.29 -34.92 9.30
C SER A 16 12.61 -34.68 10.76
N ASP A 17 13.85 -34.28 11.02
CA ASP A 17 14.25 -33.66 12.28
C ASP A 17 13.49 -32.32 12.38
N ALA A 18 12.18 -32.39 12.59
CA ALA A 18 11.23 -31.30 12.42
C ALA A 18 11.11 -30.45 13.69
N HIS A 19 12.24 -30.14 14.35
CA HIS A 19 12.19 -29.49 15.66
C HIS A 19 13.03 -28.24 15.89
N GLU A 20 13.79 -27.69 14.93
CA GLU A 20 14.64 -26.52 15.27
C GLU A 20 14.61 -25.32 14.31
N ASP A 21 13.89 -25.38 13.17
CA ASP A 21 13.80 -24.24 12.24
C ASP A 21 12.46 -23.50 12.38
N HIS A 22 12.25 -22.80 13.51
CA HIS A 22 11.10 -21.91 13.66
C HIS A 22 11.37 -20.58 12.92
N PHE A 23 10.52 -20.25 11.94
CA PHE A 23 10.59 -18.94 11.29
C PHE A 23 10.28 -17.84 12.30
N GLU A 24 11.27 -17.05 12.66
CA GLU A 24 11.06 -15.77 13.34
C GLU A 24 10.76 -14.69 12.28
N PRO A 25 9.54 -14.10 12.29
CA PRO A 25 9.24 -13.00 11.40
C PRO A 25 10.26 -11.87 11.63
N PRO A 26 10.78 -11.25 10.55
CA PRO A 26 11.58 -10.06 10.70
C PRO A 26 10.76 -8.98 11.42
N GLU A 27 11.44 -8.13 12.20
CA GLU A 27 10.77 -7.03 12.89
C GLU A 27 9.98 -6.16 11.89
N PRO A 28 8.78 -5.67 12.27
CA PRO A 28 7.93 -4.92 11.37
C PRO A 28 8.63 -3.62 10.93
N ALA A 29 8.47 -3.28 9.64
CA ALA A 29 8.96 -2.02 9.12
C ALA A 29 8.41 -0.81 9.92
N PRO A 30 9.19 0.28 10.07
CA PRO A 30 8.75 1.47 10.78
C PRO A 30 7.42 2.03 10.22
N LEU A 31 6.58 2.56 11.10
CA LEU A 31 5.28 3.14 10.73
C LEU A 31 5.43 4.31 9.74
N LEU A 32 4.43 4.48 8.88
CA LEU A 32 4.41 5.52 7.85
C LEU A 32 4.32 6.92 8.48
N ILE A 33 5.44 7.66 8.45
CA ILE A 33 5.48 9.05 8.91
C ILE A 33 5.06 9.98 7.77
N PRO A 34 4.03 10.84 7.92
CA PRO A 34 3.60 11.75 6.87
C PRO A 34 4.73 12.74 6.53
N ARG A 35 5.22 12.66 5.28
CA ARG A 35 6.27 13.56 4.78
C ARG A 35 5.72 14.96 4.52
N ALA A 36 6.58 15.98 4.51
CA ALA A 36 6.21 17.36 4.18
C ALA A 36 5.44 17.49 2.84
N ARG A 37 5.76 16.63 1.87
CA ARG A 37 5.04 16.53 0.60
C ARG A 37 3.57 16.14 0.78
N THR A 38 3.29 15.19 1.66
CA THR A 38 1.93 14.76 2.01
C THR A 38 1.17 15.89 2.69
N VAL A 39 1.84 16.61 3.60
CA VAL A 39 1.26 17.78 4.26
C VAL A 39 0.84 18.85 3.24
N GLY A 40 1.69 19.14 2.25
CA GLY A 40 1.35 20.06 1.17
C GLY A 40 0.12 19.63 0.36
N GLY A 41 0.03 18.35 -0.02
CA GLY A 41 -1.12 17.82 -0.73
C GLY A 41 -2.42 17.87 0.07
N VAL A 42 -2.37 17.56 1.37
CA VAL A 42 -3.52 17.65 2.29
C VAL A 42 -3.95 19.11 2.48
N LEU A 43 -3.01 20.05 2.65
CA LEU A 43 -3.35 21.45 2.78
C LEU A 43 -4.06 21.98 1.52
N MET A 44 -3.58 21.57 0.33
CA MET A 44 -4.21 21.91 -0.94
C MET A 44 -5.66 21.40 -1.03
N LEU A 45 -5.92 20.18 -0.54
CA LEU A 45 -7.28 19.64 -0.45
C LEU A 45 -8.18 20.46 0.49
N ILE A 46 -7.66 20.83 1.66
CA ILE A 46 -8.41 21.64 2.63
C ILE A 46 -8.79 22.98 2.01
N VAL A 47 -7.84 23.66 1.34
CA VAL A 47 -8.10 24.93 0.65
C VAL A 47 -9.14 24.76 -0.46
N GLY A 48 -8.99 23.73 -1.29
CA GLY A 48 -9.95 23.45 -2.36
C GLY A 48 -11.36 23.15 -1.84
N LEU A 49 -11.48 22.38 -0.77
CA LEU A 49 -12.75 22.08 -0.13
C LEU A 49 -13.37 23.33 0.51
N LEU A 50 -12.55 24.19 1.12
CA LEU A 50 -13.00 25.45 1.71
C LEU A 50 -13.57 26.39 0.65
N LEU A 51 -12.91 26.48 -0.51
CA LEU A 51 -13.41 27.24 -1.66
C LEU A 51 -14.78 26.74 -2.15
N LEU A 52 -15.01 25.42 -2.14
CA LEU A 52 -16.27 24.82 -2.58
C LEU A 52 -17.38 24.95 -1.53
N ALA A 53 -17.06 24.81 -0.25
CA ALA A 53 -18.04 24.80 0.83
C ALA A 53 -18.41 26.21 1.31
N LEU A 54 -17.47 27.16 1.28
CA LEU A 54 -17.65 28.55 1.72
C LEU A 54 -17.08 29.53 0.69
N PRO A 55 -17.71 29.68 -0.48
CA PRO A 55 -17.23 30.57 -1.54
C PRO A 55 -17.17 32.04 -1.12
N ASP A 56 -18.00 32.44 -0.16
CA ASP A 56 -18.09 33.81 0.35
C ASP A 56 -17.00 34.15 1.38
N LEU A 57 -16.27 33.16 1.91
CA LEU A 57 -15.21 33.40 2.89
C LEU A 57 -14.07 34.26 2.33
N LEU A 58 -13.90 34.24 1.00
CA LEU A 58 -12.89 35.01 0.28
C LEU A 58 -13.49 36.09 -0.63
N ASP A 59 -14.80 36.31 -0.56
CA ASP A 59 -15.55 37.27 -1.41
C ASP A 59 -15.31 37.05 -2.92
N LEU A 60 -14.98 35.82 -3.32
CA LEU A 60 -14.67 35.45 -4.70
C LEU A 60 -15.93 35.22 -5.55
N GLY A 61 -17.08 35.00 -4.89
CA GLY A 61 -18.33 34.60 -5.51
C GLY A 61 -18.28 33.19 -6.10
N GLU A 62 -19.44 32.52 -6.15
CA GLU A 62 -19.53 31.11 -6.60
C GLU A 62 -18.94 30.84 -7.99
N ARG A 63 -19.05 31.81 -8.92
CA ARG A 63 -18.56 31.68 -10.30
C ARG A 63 -17.04 31.49 -10.40
N VAL A 64 -16.28 32.01 -9.43
CA VAL A 64 -14.82 31.91 -9.39
C VAL A 64 -14.37 30.86 -8.39
N ALA A 65 -15.00 30.83 -7.21
CA ALA A 65 -14.66 29.89 -6.15
C ALA A 65 -14.85 28.43 -6.58
N THR A 66 -15.92 28.13 -7.32
CA THR A 66 -16.24 26.75 -7.76
C THR A 66 -15.17 26.14 -8.66
N PRO A 67 -14.80 26.74 -9.82
CA PRO A 67 -13.76 26.17 -10.68
C PRO A 67 -12.40 26.14 -9.98
N LEU A 68 -12.07 27.16 -9.18
CA LEU A 68 -10.80 27.21 -8.46
C LEU A 68 -10.70 26.11 -7.39
N GLY A 69 -11.77 25.90 -6.63
CA GLY A 69 -11.88 24.83 -5.64
C GLY A 69 -11.74 23.46 -6.28
N LEU A 70 -12.40 23.22 -7.41
CA LEU A 70 -12.29 21.96 -8.15
C LEU A 70 -10.86 21.71 -8.67
N LEU A 71 -10.22 22.74 -9.23
CA LEU A 71 -8.82 22.66 -9.67
C LEU A 71 -7.87 22.41 -8.50
N ALA A 72 -8.06 23.07 -7.37
CA ALA A 72 -7.25 22.90 -6.18
C ALA A 72 -7.38 21.48 -5.60
N VAL A 73 -8.62 20.96 -5.50
CA VAL A 73 -8.86 19.57 -5.07
C VAL A 73 -8.17 18.59 -6.02
N THR A 74 -8.37 18.74 -7.33
CA THR A 74 -7.78 17.84 -8.34
C THR A 74 -6.25 17.88 -8.30
N ALA A 75 -5.66 19.07 -8.19
CA ALA A 75 -4.22 19.25 -8.05
C ALA A 75 -3.69 18.62 -6.75
N GLY A 76 -4.40 18.78 -5.62
CA GLY A 76 -4.06 18.16 -4.35
C GLY A 76 -4.05 16.63 -4.42
N ILE A 77 -5.07 16.03 -5.05
CA ILE A 77 -5.13 14.59 -5.31
C ILE A 77 -3.94 14.15 -6.17
N GLY A 78 -3.73 14.82 -7.31
CA GLY A 78 -2.61 14.50 -8.20
C GLY A 78 -1.25 14.58 -7.50
N TRP A 79 -1.05 15.60 -6.67
CA TRP A 79 0.16 15.77 -5.88
C TRP A 79 0.40 14.61 -4.91
N LEU A 80 -0.65 14.18 -4.21
CA LEU A 80 -0.61 13.05 -3.28
C LEU A 80 -0.31 11.73 -4.01
N VAL A 81 -0.96 11.49 -5.15
CA VAL A 81 -0.76 10.27 -5.96
C VAL A 81 0.67 10.18 -6.48
N ILE A 82 1.23 11.28 -7.01
CA ILE A 82 2.64 11.30 -7.45
C ILE A 82 3.58 11.13 -6.24
N GLY A 83 3.17 11.60 -5.05
CA GLY A 83 3.88 11.40 -3.78
C GLY A 83 3.99 9.94 -3.38
N LEU A 84 2.89 9.20 -3.50
CA LEU A 84 2.82 7.79 -3.12
C LEU A 84 3.72 6.89 -3.98
N ARG A 85 3.91 7.27 -5.25
CA ARG A 85 4.77 6.52 -6.18
C ARG A 85 6.27 6.62 -5.85
N SER A 86 6.68 7.68 -5.13
CA SER A 86 8.09 7.88 -4.79
C SER A 86 8.61 6.95 -3.69
N ASP A 87 7.73 6.20 -3.01
CA ASP A 87 8.11 5.28 -1.91
C ASP A 87 8.26 3.81 -2.35
N ALA A 88 8.16 3.49 -3.64
CA ALA A 88 8.61 2.19 -4.18
C ALA A 88 10.04 2.37 -4.73
N ALA A 89 11.14 1.75 -4.27
CA ALA A 89 11.42 0.63 -3.36
C ALA A 89 12.90 0.80 -2.84
N PRO A 90 13.41 0.01 -1.88
CA PRO A 90 13.90 -1.36 -2.15
C PRO A 90 13.41 -2.33 -1.04
N GLU A 91 13.08 -3.61 -1.26
CA GLU A 91 13.89 -4.68 -1.83
C GLU A 91 12.99 -5.84 -2.29
N GLY A 92 13.36 -6.51 -3.39
CA GLY A 92 12.86 -7.83 -3.79
C GLY A 92 11.48 -7.88 -4.47
N PRO A 93 11.24 -8.83 -5.40
CA PRO A 93 9.88 -9.23 -5.76
C PRO A 93 9.16 -9.72 -4.50
N ASP A 94 8.29 -8.89 -3.94
CA ASP A 94 7.29 -9.32 -2.96
C ASP A 94 6.08 -9.83 -3.74
N ASP A 95 6.25 -11.00 -4.38
CA ASP A 95 5.20 -11.68 -5.13
C ASP A 95 4.38 -12.64 -4.24
N GLY A 96 4.62 -12.63 -2.92
CA GLY A 96 3.93 -13.49 -1.97
C GLY A 96 4.10 -14.99 -2.23
N ALA A 97 4.98 -15.38 -3.15
CA ALA A 97 5.18 -16.76 -3.57
C ALA A 97 6.48 -17.29 -2.97
N GLN A 98 6.37 -18.08 -1.91
CA GLN A 98 7.47 -18.93 -1.47
C GLN A 98 7.35 -20.27 -2.20
N LEU A 99 8.40 -20.63 -2.97
CA LEU A 99 8.53 -21.90 -3.68
C LEU A 99 8.87 -23.05 -2.73
#